data_AF-A0A821TEQ9-F1
#
_entry.id   AF-A0A821TEQ9-F1
#
_cell.length_a   1.000
_cell.length_b   1.000
_cell.length_c   1.000
_cell.angle_alpha   90.00
_cell.angle_beta   90.00
_cell.angle_gamma   90.00
#
_symmetry.space_group_name_H-M   'P 1'
#
loop_
_entity.id
_entity.type
_entity.pdbx_description
1 polymer ?
#
loop_
_entity_poly.entity_id
_entity_poly.type
_entity_poly.pdbx_seq_one_letter_code
_entity_poly.pdbx_strand_id
1 'polypeptide(L)'
;MALYKEITKERYVCERTSQNNEQQQQHQRTHIDSSMMVASNGSSVINGNVIGGHMITLNIHVPHDNIIQPMQFDVQMLVGDVCRSIQGHLPITINHDPSEFGLFVNDVQHPSRSYWLDSSRPLNYYALKTGDNVDYRNKYRTLKIRLLDGTIRTILVDDSLIVAQLMVYICTKFGIANYDEYSIVYDLDADDASSVKTATLRRVNT
;
A
#
# COMPACT_ATOMS: atom_id res chain seq x y z
N MET A 1 29.56 12.80 -2.25
CA MET A 1 29.14 14.03 -1.56
C MET A 1 27.67 13.83 -1.24
N ALA A 2 27.37 13.74 0.07
CA ALA A 2 26.21 13.05 0.61
C ALA A 2 24.91 13.85 0.51
N LEU A 3 23.82 13.17 0.13
CA LEU A 3 22.46 13.71 0.19
C LEU A 3 21.94 13.56 1.61
N TYR A 4 21.71 14.70 2.27
CA TYR A 4 21.17 14.77 3.62
C TYR A 4 19.63 14.64 3.60
N LYS A 5 19.13 13.77 4.50
CA LYS A 5 17.90 13.77 5.34
C LYS A 5 16.77 14.71 4.88
N GLU A 6 15.50 14.32 4.77
CA GLU A 6 14.70 13.44 5.64
C GLU A 6 13.48 12.97 4.82
N ILE A 7 13.29 11.66 4.69
CA ILE A 7 12.03 11.07 4.23
C ILE A 7 11.13 11.05 5.45
N THR A 8 9.96 11.68 5.38
CA THR A 8 8.91 11.67 6.40
C THR A 8 8.89 10.30 7.09
N LYS A 9 8.96 10.30 8.42
CA LYS A 9 9.08 9.17 9.37
C LYS A 9 8.27 7.90 9.07
N GLU A 10 7.39 7.90 8.09
CA GLU A 10 6.51 6.80 7.69
C GLU A 10 7.16 5.78 6.75
N ARG A 11 8.09 6.17 5.87
CA ARG A 11 8.62 5.23 4.86
C ARG A 11 9.77 4.34 5.34
N TYR A 12 10.52 4.76 6.36
CA TYR A 12 11.53 3.90 6.99
C TYR A 12 10.90 2.76 7.81
N VAL A 13 9.61 2.87 8.14
CA VAL A 13 8.90 1.90 8.98
C VAL A 13 8.38 0.73 8.14
N CYS A 14 7.96 0.93 6.89
CA CYS A 14 7.46 -0.17 6.04
C CYS A 14 8.54 -1.24 5.76
N GLU A 15 9.78 -0.83 5.48
CA GLU A 15 10.90 -1.75 5.23
C GLU A 15 11.35 -2.48 6.51
N ARG A 16 11.37 -1.79 7.66
CA ARG A 16 11.61 -2.43 8.97
C ARG A 16 10.47 -3.33 9.43
N THR A 17 9.22 -3.03 9.08
CA THR A 17 8.05 -3.86 9.46
C THR A 17 8.04 -5.14 8.64
N SER A 18 8.45 -5.08 7.36
CA SER A 18 8.66 -6.27 6.53
C SER A 18 9.76 -7.18 7.09
N GLN A 19 10.91 -6.61 7.46
CA GLN A 19 12.02 -7.37 8.06
C GLN A 19 11.74 -7.88 9.49
N ASN A 20 11.03 -7.12 10.33
CA ASN A 20 10.64 -7.58 11.68
C ASN A 20 9.56 -8.67 11.63
N ASN A 21 8.63 -8.62 10.67
CA ASN A 21 7.65 -9.68 10.48
C ASN A 21 8.32 -10.99 10.06
N GLU A 22 9.37 -10.95 9.23
CA GLU A 22 10.16 -12.13 8.88
C GLU A 22 10.90 -12.72 10.10
N GLN A 23 11.50 -11.89 10.96
CA GLN A 23 12.24 -12.36 12.15
C GLN A 23 11.32 -12.90 13.26
N GLN A 24 10.16 -12.29 13.50
CA GLN A 24 9.18 -12.80 14.48
C GLN A 24 8.52 -14.10 14.02
N GLN A 25 8.30 -14.28 12.71
CA GLN A 25 7.77 -15.54 12.15
C GLN A 25 8.74 -16.72 12.32
N GLN A 26 10.06 -16.46 12.32
CA GLN A 26 11.06 -17.52 12.50
C GLN A 26 11.13 -18.02 13.95
N HIS A 27 10.91 -17.13 14.93
CA HIS A 27 10.86 -17.49 16.35
C HIS A 27 9.55 -18.19 16.75
N GLN A 28 8.43 -17.91 16.07
CA GLN A 28 7.17 -18.61 16.31
C GLN A 28 7.11 -20.00 15.66
N ARG A 29 7.76 -20.21 14.49
CA ARG A 29 7.84 -21.55 13.86
C ARG A 29 8.57 -22.58 14.73
N THR A 30 9.54 -22.17 15.54
CA THR A 30 10.30 -23.10 16.39
C THR A 30 9.58 -23.55 17.66
N HIS A 31 8.45 -22.93 18.02
CA HIS A 31 7.78 -23.18 19.30
C HIS A 31 6.43 -23.92 19.19
N ILE A 32 5.91 -24.09 17.97
CA ILE A 32 4.61 -24.73 17.69
C ILE A 32 4.69 -26.20 17.27
N ASP A 33 5.88 -26.75 17.03
CA ASP A 33 6.05 -28.18 16.68
C ASP A 33 5.81 -29.16 17.84
N SER A 34 5.49 -28.67 19.05
CA SER A 34 5.37 -29.51 20.25
C SER A 34 3.99 -29.53 20.92
N SER A 35 2.92 -28.92 20.39
CA SER A 35 1.62 -29.05 21.08
C SER A 35 0.35 -28.84 20.22
N MET A 36 -0.51 -29.86 20.35
CA MET A 36 -1.97 -29.90 20.15
C MET A 36 -2.57 -30.24 18.78
N MET A 37 -3.11 -31.47 18.75
CA MET A 37 -4.36 -31.81 18.07
C MET A 37 -5.55 -31.05 18.70
N VAL A 38 -6.56 -30.72 17.91
CA VAL A 38 -8.01 -30.97 18.14
C VAL A 38 -8.77 -30.58 16.85
N ALA A 39 -9.65 -31.47 16.40
CA ALA A 39 -10.56 -31.28 15.27
C ALA A 39 -11.78 -30.44 15.65
N SER A 40 -12.32 -29.64 14.72
CA SER A 40 -13.72 -29.16 14.74
C SER A 40 -14.14 -28.72 13.34
N ASN A 41 -15.26 -29.27 12.89
CA ASN A 41 -15.76 -29.22 11.53
C ASN A 41 -16.64 -27.98 11.33
N GLY A 42 -16.34 -27.16 10.31
CA GLY A 42 -17.18 -26.05 9.87
C GLY A 42 -17.03 -25.85 8.38
N SER A 43 -17.82 -26.56 7.58
CA SER A 43 -17.85 -26.42 6.12
C SER A 43 -19.13 -25.70 5.71
N SER A 44 -19.00 -24.62 4.95
CA SER A 44 -20.12 -23.91 4.32
C SER A 44 -20.12 -24.18 2.82
N VAL A 45 -21.30 -24.41 2.26
CA VAL A 45 -21.51 -24.77 0.84
C VAL A 45 -21.99 -23.54 0.08
N ILE A 46 -21.27 -23.13 -0.98
CA ILE A 46 -21.77 -22.18 -1.98
C ILE A 46 -21.49 -22.79 -3.36
N ASN A 47 -22.52 -22.89 -4.21
CA ASN A 47 -22.46 -23.40 -5.59
C ASN A 47 -21.88 -24.82 -5.75
N GLY A 48 -22.23 -25.74 -4.84
CA GLY A 48 -21.91 -27.18 -4.99
C GLY A 48 -20.44 -27.55 -4.82
N ASN A 49 -19.55 -26.59 -4.56
CA ASN A 49 -18.15 -26.87 -4.24
C ASN A 49 -17.94 -26.77 -2.72
N VAL A 50 -17.62 -27.88 -2.07
CA VAL A 50 -17.27 -27.92 -0.64
C VAL A 50 -15.88 -27.33 -0.50
N ILE A 51 -15.78 -26.06 -0.10
CA ILE A 51 -14.51 -25.53 0.38
C ILE A 51 -14.63 -25.44 1.90
N GLY A 52 -13.93 -26.33 2.60
CA GLY A 52 -13.65 -26.20 4.04
C GLY A 52 -12.69 -25.04 4.29
N GLY A 53 -12.99 -23.88 3.71
CA GLY A 53 -12.18 -22.68 3.73
C GLY A 53 -12.54 -21.87 4.95
N HIS A 54 -11.55 -21.55 5.76
CA HIS A 54 -11.69 -20.53 6.78
C HIS A 54 -12.08 -19.22 6.06
N MET A 55 -13.26 -18.70 6.33
CA MET A 55 -13.72 -17.45 5.72
C MET A 55 -13.27 -16.27 6.58
N ILE A 56 -13.05 -15.13 5.95
CA ILE A 56 -12.80 -13.85 6.61
C ILE A 56 -13.78 -12.81 6.08
N THR A 57 -14.36 -12.00 6.97
CA THR A 57 -15.21 -10.88 6.56
C THR A 57 -14.41 -9.59 6.71
N LEU A 58 -14.20 -8.88 5.60
CA LEU A 58 -13.45 -7.62 5.56
C LEU A 58 -14.41 -6.46 5.24
N ASN A 59 -14.19 -5.33 5.87
CA ASN A 59 -14.91 -4.09 5.55
C ASN A 59 -14.19 -3.41 4.38
N ILE A 60 -14.73 -3.56 3.18
CA ILE A 60 -14.16 -2.97 1.98
C ILE A 60 -14.61 -1.52 1.88
N HIS A 61 -13.67 -0.60 2.02
CA HIS A 61 -13.89 0.82 1.87
C HIS A 61 -13.43 1.27 0.48
N VAL A 62 -14.28 1.99 -0.26
CA VAL A 62 -13.94 2.61 -1.55
C VAL A 62 -13.88 4.12 -1.31
N PRO A 63 -12.68 4.71 -1.12
CA PRO A 63 -12.56 6.11 -0.72
C PRO A 63 -13.17 7.11 -1.70
N HIS A 64 -13.16 6.79 -3.00
CA HIS A 64 -13.68 7.68 -4.04
C HIS A 64 -15.20 7.84 -3.98
N ASP A 65 -15.91 6.73 -3.78
CA ASP A 65 -17.37 6.69 -3.71
C ASP A 65 -17.89 6.81 -2.26
N ASN A 66 -16.97 6.85 -1.27
CA ASN A 66 -17.27 6.84 0.16
C ASN A 66 -18.19 5.67 0.58
N ILE A 67 -17.98 4.51 -0.05
CA ILE A 67 -18.73 3.28 0.22
C ILE A 67 -17.94 2.43 1.21
N ILE A 68 -18.59 1.93 2.26
CA ILE A 68 -18.04 0.90 3.14
C ILE A 68 -18.99 -0.29 3.09
N GLN A 69 -18.50 -1.43 2.58
CA GLN A 69 -19.30 -2.63 2.43
C GLN A 69 -18.57 -3.83 3.04
N PRO A 70 -19.16 -4.53 4.03
CA PRO A 70 -18.61 -5.79 4.51
C PRO A 70 -18.77 -6.86 3.43
N MET A 71 -17.69 -7.58 3.15
CA MET A 71 -17.63 -8.68 2.18
C MET A 71 -16.90 -9.87 2.76
N GLN A 72 -17.35 -11.08 2.41
CA GLN A 72 -16.78 -12.33 2.88
C GLN A 72 -15.93 -12.98 1.80
N PHE A 73 -14.72 -13.39 2.16
CA PHE A 73 -13.76 -14.02 1.26
C PHE A 73 -13.20 -15.30 1.89
N ASP A 74 -12.75 -16.21 1.04
CA ASP A 74 -11.91 -17.33 1.48
C ASP A 74 -10.51 -16.81 1.83
N VAL A 75 -9.96 -17.20 2.98
CA VAL A 75 -8.60 -16.78 3.37
C VAL A 75 -7.51 -17.28 2.41
N GLN A 76 -7.78 -18.32 1.63
CA GLN A 76 -6.86 -18.86 0.60
C GLN A 76 -7.02 -18.15 -0.75
N MET A 77 -8.03 -17.30 -0.92
CA MET A 77 -8.23 -16.54 -2.15
C MET A 77 -7.07 -15.55 -2.35
N LEU A 78 -6.56 -15.47 -3.58
CA LEU A 78 -5.54 -14.49 -3.93
C LEU A 78 -6.11 -13.08 -3.88
N VAL A 79 -5.30 -12.11 -3.40
CA VAL A 79 -5.69 -10.69 -3.35
C VAL A 79 -6.16 -10.19 -4.73
N GLY A 80 -5.54 -10.63 -5.83
CA GLY A 80 -5.98 -10.27 -7.17
C GLY A 80 -7.37 -10.80 -7.53
N ASP A 81 -7.76 -11.98 -7.06
CA ASP A 81 -9.12 -12.52 -7.21
C ASP A 81 -10.12 -11.77 -6.34
N VAL A 82 -9.72 -11.39 -5.12
CA VAL A 82 -10.53 -10.55 -4.22
C VAL A 82 -10.85 -9.21 -4.88
N CYS A 83 -9.87 -8.54 -5.50
CA CYS A 83 -10.10 -7.30 -6.25
C CYS A 83 -11.16 -7.46 -7.35
N ARG A 84 -11.09 -8.55 -8.13
CA ARG A 84 -12.09 -8.86 -9.17
C ARG A 84 -13.48 -9.09 -8.57
N SER A 85 -13.55 -9.79 -7.45
CA SER A 85 -14.80 -10.02 -6.72
C SER A 85 -15.42 -8.71 -6.24
N ILE A 86 -14.63 -7.80 -5.67
CA ILE A 86 -15.09 -6.48 -5.22
C ILE A 86 -15.68 -5.68 -6.36
N GLN A 87 -15.00 -5.64 -7.51
CA GLN A 87 -15.47 -4.91 -8.69
C GLN A 87 -16.79 -5.45 -9.26
N GLY A 88 -16.98 -6.78 -9.23
CA GLY A 88 -18.22 -7.41 -9.69
C GLY A 88 -19.42 -7.18 -8.76
N HIS A 89 -19.17 -6.90 -7.49
CA HIS A 89 -20.21 -6.79 -6.46
C HIS A 89 -20.54 -5.36 -6.04
N LEU A 90 -19.61 -4.41 -6.17
CA LEU A 90 -19.85 -3.02 -5.81
C LEU A 90 -20.31 -2.21 -7.04
N PRO A 91 -21.32 -1.32 -6.89
CA PRO A 91 -21.72 -0.39 -7.94
C PRO A 91 -20.70 0.76 -8.00
N ILE A 92 -19.48 0.46 -8.44
CA ILE A 92 -18.39 1.43 -8.54
C ILE A 92 -18.65 2.30 -9.76
N THR A 93 -18.62 3.62 -9.58
CA THR A 93 -18.92 4.61 -10.63
C THR A 93 -17.95 4.49 -11.81
N ILE A 94 -16.77 3.92 -11.58
CA ILE A 94 -15.67 3.90 -12.52
C ILE A 94 -15.35 2.48 -13.00
N ASN A 95 -15.58 2.24 -14.30
CA ASN A 95 -15.15 1.05 -15.02
C ASN A 95 -13.65 1.13 -15.32
N HIS A 96 -12.82 0.99 -14.30
CA HIS A 96 -11.38 0.84 -14.47
C HIS A 96 -10.97 -0.64 -14.60
N ASP A 97 -9.80 -0.87 -15.18
CA ASP A 97 -9.22 -2.22 -15.21
C ASP A 97 -8.93 -2.67 -13.76
N PRO A 98 -9.42 -3.84 -13.30
CA PRO A 98 -9.10 -4.36 -11.98
C PRO A 98 -7.60 -4.47 -11.70
N SER A 99 -6.76 -4.51 -12.74
CA SER A 99 -5.30 -4.50 -12.61
C SER A 99 -4.74 -3.18 -12.07
N GLU A 100 -5.47 -2.06 -12.22
CA GLU A 100 -5.09 -0.73 -11.74
C GLU A 100 -5.45 -0.48 -10.27
N PHE A 101 -6.25 -1.37 -9.68
CA PHE A 101 -6.72 -1.25 -8.32
C PHE A 101 -6.04 -2.26 -7.41
N GLY A 102 -5.91 -1.89 -6.14
CA GLY A 102 -5.33 -2.74 -5.12
C GLY A 102 -6.06 -2.59 -3.79
N LEU A 103 -5.73 -3.51 -2.89
CA LEU A 103 -6.17 -3.46 -1.51
C LEU A 103 -5.08 -2.80 -0.66
N PHE A 104 -5.47 -1.79 0.10
CA PHE A 104 -4.59 -1.06 0.99
C PHE A 104 -5.10 -1.15 2.42
N VAL A 105 -4.27 -1.66 3.32
CA VAL A 105 -4.55 -1.68 4.75
C VAL A 105 -4.16 -0.32 5.30
N ASN A 106 -5.14 0.42 5.79
CA ASN A 106 -4.96 1.76 6.33
C ASN A 106 -5.06 1.74 7.86
N ASP A 107 -3.92 1.87 8.54
CA ASP A 107 -3.88 2.00 10.00
C ASP A 107 -4.03 3.48 10.37
N VAL A 108 -5.24 3.85 10.77
CA VAL A 108 -5.61 5.24 11.12
C VAL A 108 -4.79 5.76 12.31
N GLN A 109 -4.38 4.88 13.24
CA GLN A 109 -3.60 5.27 14.41
C GLN A 109 -2.11 5.38 14.08
N HIS A 110 -1.63 4.56 13.15
CA HIS A 110 -0.23 4.52 12.74
C HIS A 110 -0.12 4.46 11.22
N PRO A 111 -0.19 5.60 10.51
CA PRO A 111 -0.10 5.63 9.05
C PRO A 111 1.16 4.94 8.49
N SER A 112 2.25 4.96 9.26
CA SER A 112 3.51 4.25 8.96
C SER A 112 3.41 2.73 8.91
N ARG A 113 2.35 2.14 9.44
CA ARG A 113 2.01 0.71 9.39
C ARG A 113 1.04 0.37 8.26
N SER A 114 0.66 1.35 7.44
CA SER A 114 -0.21 1.11 6.29
C SER A 114 0.59 0.52 5.14
N TYR A 115 -0.01 -0.41 4.40
CA TYR A 115 0.67 -1.12 3.31
C TYR A 115 -0.31 -1.64 2.26
N TRP A 116 0.21 -1.86 1.06
CA TRP A 116 -0.52 -2.51 -0.03
C TRP A 116 -0.44 -4.03 0.09
N LEU A 117 -1.53 -4.71 -0.22
CA LEU A 117 -1.56 -6.15 -0.37
C LEU A 117 -1.08 -6.52 -1.79
N ASP A 118 -0.24 -7.56 -1.87
CA ASP A 118 0.32 -8.08 -3.11
C ASP A 118 -0.71 -8.99 -3.78
N SER A 119 -1.08 -8.67 -5.03
CA SER A 119 -2.09 -9.39 -5.81
C SER A 119 -1.78 -10.88 -6.02
N SER A 120 -0.51 -11.28 -5.92
CA SER A 120 -0.04 -12.66 -6.07
C SER A 120 -0.09 -13.48 -4.77
N ARG A 121 -0.41 -12.84 -3.64
CA ARG A 121 -0.47 -13.48 -2.31
C ARG A 121 -1.91 -13.81 -1.91
N PRO A 122 -2.15 -14.90 -1.17
CA PRO A 122 -3.43 -15.18 -0.54
C PRO A 122 -3.69 -14.28 0.67
N LEU A 123 -4.95 -14.10 1.07
CA LEU A 123 -5.31 -13.25 2.22
C LEU A 123 -4.68 -13.72 3.55
N ASN A 124 -4.57 -15.03 3.77
CA ASN A 124 -3.96 -15.62 4.98
C ASN A 124 -2.46 -15.35 5.13
N TYR A 125 -1.78 -14.87 4.07
CA TYR A 125 -0.40 -14.42 4.16
C TYR A 125 -0.28 -13.20 5.07
N TYR A 126 -1.36 -12.42 5.18
CA TYR A 126 -1.47 -11.24 6.01
C TYR A 126 -2.18 -11.57 7.32
N ALA A 127 -1.82 -10.87 8.40
CA ALA A 127 -2.46 -11.00 9.71
C ALA A 127 -3.81 -10.25 9.79
N LEU A 128 -4.64 -10.39 8.76
CA LEU A 128 -5.98 -9.78 8.67
C LEU A 128 -6.97 -10.54 9.54
N LYS A 129 -7.88 -9.81 10.17
CA LYS A 129 -8.94 -10.33 11.02
C LYS A 129 -10.31 -9.97 10.48
N THR A 130 -11.31 -10.74 10.88
CA THR A 130 -12.70 -10.42 10.59
C THR A 130 -13.07 -9.07 11.19
N GLY A 131 -13.60 -8.17 10.36
CA GLY A 131 -13.97 -6.80 10.70
C GLY A 131 -12.89 -5.76 10.39
N ASP A 132 -11.72 -6.17 9.89
CA ASP A 132 -10.67 -5.21 9.49
C ASP A 132 -11.12 -4.38 8.29
N ASN A 133 -10.73 -3.11 8.29
CA ASN A 133 -11.00 -2.17 7.21
C ASN A 133 -9.89 -2.22 6.16
N VAL A 134 -10.27 -2.38 4.91
CA VAL A 134 -9.35 -2.43 3.77
C VAL A 134 -9.85 -1.49 2.68
N ASP A 135 -8.99 -0.59 2.23
CA ASP A 135 -9.31 0.36 1.18
C ASP A 135 -9.11 -0.31 -0.20
N TYR A 136 -10.17 -0.38 -1.00
CA TYR A 136 -10.09 -0.68 -2.43
C TYR A 136 -9.92 0.62 -3.21
N ARG A 137 -8.71 0.86 -3.72
CA ARG A 137 -8.36 2.14 -4.35
C ARG A 137 -7.35 1.97 -5.50
N ASN A 138 -7.27 2.99 -6.36
CA ASN A 138 -6.33 3.01 -7.49
C ASN A 138 -4.88 3.06 -6.96
N LYS A 139 -4.02 2.17 -7.44
CA LYS A 139 -2.60 2.09 -7.05
C LYS A 139 -1.75 3.17 -7.71
N TYR A 140 -2.22 3.73 -8.81
CA TYR A 140 -1.50 4.76 -9.55
C TYR A 140 -1.73 6.15 -8.95
N ARG A 141 -0.65 6.87 -8.71
CA ARG A 141 -0.68 8.28 -8.33
C ARG A 141 0.28 9.12 -9.16
N THR A 142 -0.02 10.40 -9.29
CA THR A 142 0.91 11.36 -9.89
C THR A 142 2.05 11.66 -8.93
N LEU A 143 3.30 11.51 -9.38
CA LEU A 143 4.52 11.88 -8.67
C LEU A 143 5.26 12.97 -9.46
N LYS A 144 5.57 14.08 -8.78
CA LYS A 144 6.42 15.13 -9.32
C LYS A 144 7.88 14.82 -8.98
N ILE A 145 8.75 14.85 -9.99
CA ILE A 145 10.18 14.54 -9.86
C ILE A 145 10.97 15.69 -10.44
N ARG A 146 11.89 16.24 -9.63
CA ARG A 146 12.90 17.18 -10.09
C ARG A 146 14.11 16.39 -10.59
N LEU A 147 14.48 16.60 -11.85
CA LEU A 147 15.65 15.99 -12.46
C LEU A 147 16.93 16.78 -12.13
N LEU A 148 18.09 16.20 -12.46
CA LEU A 148 19.40 16.82 -12.23
C LEU A 148 19.60 18.13 -13.03
N ASP A 149 18.90 18.29 -14.14
CA ASP A 149 18.88 19.51 -14.95
C ASP A 149 17.97 20.61 -14.37
N GLY A 150 17.31 20.35 -13.23
CA GLY A 150 16.36 21.25 -12.58
C GLY A 150 14.93 21.18 -13.13
N THR A 151 14.68 20.41 -14.19
CA THR A 151 13.34 20.26 -14.76
C THR A 151 12.45 19.44 -13.82
N ILE A 152 11.22 19.90 -13.59
CA ILE A 152 10.20 19.15 -12.84
C ILE A 152 9.30 18.43 -13.84
N ARG A 153 9.23 17.09 -13.73
CA ARG A 153 8.32 16.26 -14.53
C ARG A 153 7.29 15.59 -13.62
N THR A 154 6.04 15.56 -14.07
CA THR A 154 4.97 14.82 -13.40
C THR A 154 4.76 13.51 -14.14
N ILE A 155 4.81 12.40 -13.42
CA ILE A 155 4.62 11.05 -13.97
C ILE A 155 3.61 10.27 -13.15
N LEU A 156 2.96 9.29 -13.78
CA LEU A 156 2.10 8.34 -13.09
C LEU A 156 2.94 7.15 -12.61
N VAL A 157 2.89 6.86 -11.31
CA VAL A 157 3.64 5.76 -10.67
C VAL A 157 2.71 4.84 -9.90
N ASP A 158 3.04 3.56 -9.84
CA ASP A 158 2.35 2.57 -9.03
C ASP A 158 2.88 2.62 -7.58
N ASP A 159 2.04 3.08 -6.65
CA ASP A 159 2.39 3.26 -5.25
C ASP A 159 2.43 1.95 -4.44
N SER A 160 2.01 0.83 -5.04
CA SER A 160 2.16 -0.49 -4.43
C SER A 160 3.58 -1.04 -4.53
N LEU A 161 4.41 -0.47 -5.41
CA LEU A 161 5.77 -0.92 -5.65
C LEU A 161 6.78 -0.34 -4.67
N ILE A 162 7.83 -1.10 -4.40
CA ILE A 162 8.97 -0.61 -3.61
C ILE A 162 9.76 0.45 -4.39
N VAL A 163 10.51 1.29 -3.66
CA VAL A 163 11.32 2.37 -4.26
C VAL A 163 12.30 1.84 -5.31
N ALA A 164 12.89 0.66 -5.09
CA ALA A 164 13.80 0.05 -6.06
C ALA A 164 13.11 -0.25 -7.41
N GLN A 165 11.89 -0.77 -7.40
CA GLN A 165 11.12 -1.03 -8.61
C GLN A 165 10.64 0.28 -9.26
N LEU A 166 10.23 1.25 -8.44
CA LEU A 166 9.91 2.60 -8.91
C LEU A 166 11.09 3.25 -9.61
N MET A 167 12.31 3.10 -9.09
CA MET A 167 13.53 3.64 -9.70
C MET A 167 13.74 3.10 -11.12
N VAL A 168 13.61 1.78 -11.31
CA VAL A 168 13.71 1.16 -12.65
C VAL A 168 12.69 1.78 -13.60
N TYR A 169 11.42 1.88 -13.17
CA TYR A 169 10.35 2.45 -13.98
C TYR A 169 10.61 3.91 -14.35
N ILE A 170 10.99 4.74 -13.37
CA ILE A 170 11.22 6.18 -13.53
C ILE A 170 12.41 6.44 -14.47
N CYS A 171 13.56 5.80 -14.23
CA CYS A 171 14.74 5.97 -15.06
C CYS A 171 14.50 5.52 -16.50
N THR A 172 13.83 4.39 -16.70
CA THR A 172 13.45 3.91 -18.04
C THR A 172 12.55 4.92 -18.76
N LYS A 173 11.56 5.49 -18.05
CA LYS A 173 10.66 6.52 -18.61
C LYS A 173 11.39 7.81 -19.01
N PHE A 174 12.45 8.17 -18.30
CA PHE A 174 13.23 9.38 -18.59
C PHE A 174 14.44 9.14 -19.51
N GLY A 175 14.70 7.89 -19.92
CA GLY A 175 15.86 7.57 -20.74
C GLY A 175 17.19 7.66 -19.98
N ILE A 176 17.15 7.47 -18.65
CA ILE A 176 18.33 7.43 -17.78
C ILE A 176 18.76 5.96 -17.66
N ALA A 177 20.00 5.66 -18.08
CA ALA A 177 20.63 4.37 -17.85
C ALA A 177 21.21 4.29 -16.43
N ASN A 178 21.61 3.09 -15.98
CA ASN A 178 22.26 2.85 -14.67
C ASN A 178 21.39 3.30 -13.47
N TYR A 179 20.15 2.84 -13.42
CA TYR A 179 19.19 3.20 -12.36
C TYR A 179 19.66 2.83 -10.95
N ASP A 180 20.61 1.91 -10.82
CA ASP A 180 21.23 1.45 -9.57
C ASP A 180 22.18 2.47 -8.94
N GLU A 181 22.65 3.44 -9.72
CA GLU A 181 23.48 4.56 -9.23
C GLU A 181 22.64 5.72 -8.68
N TYR A 182 21.32 5.69 -8.87
CA TYR A 182 20.41 6.78 -8.50
C TYR A 182 19.46 6.38 -7.37
N SER A 183 19.02 7.37 -6.60
CA SER A 183 18.00 7.23 -5.58
C SER A 183 17.06 8.43 -5.59
N ILE A 184 15.80 8.22 -5.21
CA ILE A 184 14.82 9.29 -5.00
C ILE A 184 15.06 9.90 -3.62
N VAL A 185 14.98 11.22 -3.54
CA VAL A 185 15.04 11.99 -2.30
C VAL A 185 13.84 12.93 -2.24
N TYR A 186 13.41 13.27 -1.03
CA TYR A 186 12.35 14.26 -0.82
C TYR A 186 12.88 15.67 -1.12
N ASP A 187 12.08 16.47 -1.83
CA ASP A 187 12.39 17.85 -2.19
C ASP A 187 11.84 18.78 -1.10
N LEU A 188 12.67 19.17 -0.13
CA LEU A 188 12.28 20.02 1.00
C LEU A 188 11.85 21.43 0.55
N ASP A 189 12.41 21.92 -0.56
CA ASP A 189 12.17 23.27 -1.06
C ASP A 189 10.86 23.37 -1.86
N ALA A 190 10.20 22.24 -2.16
CA ALA A 190 8.95 22.22 -2.91
C ALA A 190 7.75 22.73 -2.08
N ASP A 191 7.78 22.59 -0.76
CA ASP A 191 6.68 22.99 0.13
C ASP A 191 6.70 24.49 0.49
N ASP A 192 7.88 25.14 0.49
CA ASP A 192 8.04 26.56 0.82
C ASP A 192 7.53 27.51 -0.28
N ALA A 193 7.42 27.03 -1.52
CA ALA A 193 6.82 27.81 -2.61
C ALA A 193 5.32 28.06 -2.40
N SER A 194 4.65 27.33 -1.51
CA SER A 194 3.23 27.52 -1.18
C SER A 194 2.98 28.47 0.02
N SER A 195 4.03 28.88 0.73
CA SER A 195 3.93 29.63 2.01
C SER A 195 4.70 30.96 2.04
N VAL A 196 4.96 31.59 0.90
CA VAL A 196 5.47 32.98 0.89
C VAL A 196 4.33 33.95 1.23
N LYS A 197 3.95 34.01 2.51
CA LYS A 197 3.31 35.20 3.07
C LYS A 197 4.41 36.26 3.19
N THR A 198 4.50 37.13 2.19
CA THR A 198 5.28 38.37 2.26
C THR A 198 4.87 39.17 3.49
N ALA A 199 5.64 39.04 4.58
CA ALA A 199 5.54 39.90 5.76
C ALA A 199 6.66 40.95 5.69
N THR A 200 6.44 42.02 4.93
CA THR A 200 7.30 43.21 5.00
C THR A 200 6.85 44.10 6.17
N LEU A 201 7.69 44.19 7.21
CA LEU A 201 7.53 45.15 8.30
C LEU A 201 7.78 46.57 7.78
N ARG A 202 6.78 47.46 7.87
CA ARG A 202 6.99 48.90 7.65
C ARG A 202 7.67 49.49 8.89
N ARG A 203 8.85 50.07 8.68
CA ARG A 203 9.56 50.85 9.71
C ARG A 203 8.72 52.09 10.06
N VAL A 204 8.23 52.14 11.30
CA VAL A 204 7.67 53.36 11.89
C VAL A 204 8.86 54.19 12.37
N ASN A 205 9.08 55.35 11.75
CA ASN A 205 9.99 56.35 12.31
C ASN A 205 9.17 57.26 13.24
N THR A 206 9.74 57.49 14.43
CA THR A 206 9.32 58.46 15.45
C THR A 206 9.30 59.88 14.93
#